data_AF-A0A8K0KNX5-F1
#
_entry.id   AF-A0A8K0KNX5-F1
#
_cell.length_a   1.000
_cell.length_b   1.000
_cell.length_c   1.000
_cell.angle_alpha   90.00
_cell.angle_beta   90.00
_cell.angle_gamma   90.00
#
_symmetry.space_group_name_H-M   'P 1'
#
loop_
_entity.id
_entity.type
_entity.pdbx_description
1 polymer ?
#
loop_
_entity_poly.entity_id
_entity_poly.type
_entity_poly.pdbx_seq_one_letter_code
_entity_poly.pdbx_strand_id
1 'polypeptide(L)'
;MLQEIQAVIDALTPESVNIMVCSKTYAGSSDSYLTEKWFGTQYLVEDIPTNWLSSWKSAFHEDFHLPHPNIFLPTDFSLLPLPEAQSPPHPVCAVSDNTMEIWVKQDSKFRLPHMHCCFQLVSPAAIASPQTAVMLDLFVGLLRQQLVEDVYAAEVAGLSLEINPSNKGIVIKVHGFHHKLPILLETIFHHMTHFRKNFTEDMFDALKRRQQQCYYNSFLQPEKLA
;
A
#
# COMPACT_ATOMS: atom_id res chain seq x y z
N MET A 1 30.50 -7.69 -1.28
CA MET A 1 29.29 -6.92 -1.66
C MET A 1 29.02 -6.94 -3.16
N LEU A 2 29.76 -6.24 -4.03
CA LEU A 2 29.45 -6.22 -5.48
C LEU A 2 29.57 -7.60 -6.16
N GLN A 3 30.61 -8.39 -5.83
CA GLN A 3 30.77 -9.74 -6.36
C GLN A 3 29.66 -10.70 -5.89
N GLU A 4 29.13 -10.51 -4.68
CA GLU A 4 28.04 -11.32 -4.14
C GLU A 4 26.71 -10.97 -4.81
N ILE A 5 26.45 -9.67 -5.04
CA ILE A 5 25.29 -9.21 -5.80
C ILE A 5 25.33 -9.80 -7.22
N GLN A 6 26.48 -9.75 -7.88
CA GLN A 6 26.64 -10.31 -9.22
C GLN A 6 26.38 -11.82 -9.22
N ALA A 7 26.92 -12.56 -8.24
CA ALA A 7 26.71 -14.00 -8.14
C ALA A 7 25.23 -14.38 -8.00
N VAL A 8 24.43 -13.57 -7.28
CA VAL A 8 22.98 -13.78 -7.17
C VAL A 8 22.29 -13.48 -8.50
N ILE A 9 22.62 -12.34 -9.14
CA ILE A 9 22.03 -11.97 -10.44
C ILE A 9 22.33 -13.02 -11.51
N ASP A 10 23.56 -13.54 -11.54
CA ASP A 10 23.98 -14.58 -12.49
C ASP A 10 23.23 -15.90 -12.29
N ALA A 11 22.65 -16.14 -11.10
CA ALA A 11 21.82 -17.30 -10.81
C ALA A 11 20.34 -17.12 -11.20
N LEU A 12 19.88 -15.89 -11.48
CA LEU A 12 18.51 -15.58 -11.89
C LEU A 12 18.34 -15.77 -13.40
N THR A 13 18.40 -17.02 -13.85
CA THR A 13 18.32 -17.39 -15.28
C THR A 13 17.01 -18.09 -15.61
N PRO A 14 16.55 -18.03 -16.89
CA PRO A 14 15.42 -18.83 -17.36
C PRO A 14 15.53 -20.33 -17.02
N GLU A 15 16.73 -20.90 -17.05
CA GLU A 15 16.95 -22.32 -16.83
C GLU A 15 16.87 -22.75 -15.36
N SER A 16 17.03 -21.81 -14.43
CA SER A 16 16.96 -22.06 -12.99
C SER A 16 15.60 -21.72 -12.37
N VAL A 17 14.64 -21.24 -13.18
CA VAL A 17 13.33 -20.78 -12.70
C VAL A 17 12.38 -21.94 -12.40
N ASN A 18 11.56 -21.79 -11.36
CA ASN A 18 10.39 -22.61 -11.09
C ASN A 18 9.17 -21.68 -11.03
N ILE A 19 8.15 -21.94 -11.86
CA ILE A 19 6.96 -21.10 -11.98
C ILE A 19 5.78 -21.84 -11.38
N MET A 20 5.17 -21.26 -10.35
CA MET A 20 3.95 -21.77 -9.73
C MET A 20 2.78 -20.86 -10.10
N VAL A 21 1.79 -21.41 -10.81
CA VAL A 21 0.57 -20.70 -11.18
C VAL A 21 -0.60 -21.22 -10.35
N CYS A 22 -1.19 -20.36 -9.52
CA CYS A 22 -2.35 -20.70 -8.70
C CYS A 22 -3.61 -20.01 -9.25
N SER A 23 -4.53 -20.78 -9.83
CA SER A 23 -5.82 -20.24 -10.27
C SER A 23 -6.94 -21.28 -10.17
N LYS A 24 -8.14 -20.82 -9.78
CA LYS A 24 -9.35 -21.66 -9.76
C LYS A 24 -9.79 -22.10 -11.16
N THR A 25 -9.35 -21.41 -12.22
CA THR A 25 -9.72 -21.74 -13.60
C THR A 25 -9.21 -23.09 -14.08
N TYR A 26 -8.17 -23.62 -13.44
CA TYR A 26 -7.60 -24.93 -13.77
C TYR A 26 -8.32 -26.07 -13.03
N ALA A 27 -9.16 -25.79 -12.04
CA ALA A 27 -9.86 -26.86 -11.32
C ALA A 27 -10.69 -27.71 -12.28
N GLY A 28 -10.36 -29.01 -12.38
CA GLY A 28 -11.03 -29.95 -13.30
C GLY A 28 -10.71 -29.77 -14.79
N SER A 29 -9.68 -28.99 -15.14
CA SER A 29 -9.28 -28.77 -16.54
C SER A 29 -8.45 -29.90 -17.15
N SER A 30 -8.08 -30.91 -16.37
CA SER A 30 -7.28 -32.05 -16.77
C SER A 30 -7.60 -33.26 -15.89
N ASP A 31 -7.46 -34.47 -16.43
CA ASP A 31 -7.53 -35.71 -15.66
C ASP A 31 -6.18 -36.09 -15.04
N SER A 32 -5.10 -35.36 -15.36
CA SER A 32 -3.72 -35.67 -14.95
C SER A 32 -3.25 -34.96 -13.68
N TYR A 33 -4.18 -34.52 -12.82
CA TYR A 33 -3.81 -33.85 -11.57
C TYR A 33 -3.09 -34.80 -10.61
N LEU A 34 -2.00 -34.30 -10.04
CA LEU A 34 -1.35 -34.89 -8.88
C LEU A 34 -2.01 -34.35 -7.61
N THR A 35 -1.95 -35.16 -6.55
CA THR A 35 -2.49 -34.79 -5.23
C THR A 35 -1.35 -34.75 -4.24
N GLU A 36 -1.13 -33.58 -3.63
CA GLU A 36 -0.17 -33.42 -2.54
C GLU A 36 -0.63 -34.24 -1.32
N LYS A 37 0.32 -34.89 -0.64
CA LYS A 37 0.07 -35.92 0.37
C LYS A 37 -0.68 -35.41 1.61
N TRP A 38 -0.35 -34.23 2.09
CA TRP A 38 -0.77 -33.78 3.43
C TRP A 38 -2.05 -32.97 3.41
N PHE A 39 -2.18 -32.06 2.45
CA PHE A 39 -3.32 -31.14 2.31
C PHE A 39 -4.26 -31.54 1.18
N GLY A 40 -3.92 -32.56 0.39
CA GLY A 40 -4.73 -32.99 -0.75
C GLY A 40 -4.80 -31.94 -1.86
N THR A 41 -3.87 -30.99 -1.90
CA THR A 41 -3.86 -29.94 -2.91
C THR A 41 -3.64 -30.56 -4.29
N GLN A 42 -4.56 -30.29 -5.20
CA GLN A 42 -4.45 -30.72 -6.59
C GLN A 42 -3.54 -29.77 -7.36
N TYR A 43 -2.58 -30.33 -8.10
CA TYR A 43 -1.63 -29.56 -8.90
C TYR A 43 -1.19 -30.33 -10.14
N LEU A 44 -0.64 -29.61 -11.10
CA LEU A 44 -0.04 -30.15 -12.31
C LEU A 44 1.43 -29.72 -12.36
N VAL A 45 2.27 -30.58 -12.94
CA VAL A 45 3.66 -30.27 -13.23
C VAL A 45 3.87 -30.44 -14.71
N GLU A 46 4.35 -29.40 -15.37
CA GLU A 46 4.67 -29.38 -16.79
C GLU A 46 6.06 -28.78 -16.99
N ASP A 47 6.80 -29.33 -17.95
CA ASP A 47 8.08 -28.77 -18.35
C ASP A 47 7.84 -27.44 -19.08
N ILE A 48 8.68 -26.44 -18.80
CA ILE A 48 8.61 -25.15 -19.48
C ILE A 48 9.00 -25.37 -20.95
N PRO A 49 8.16 -24.94 -21.92
CA PRO A 49 8.48 -25.07 -23.33
C PRO A 49 9.82 -24.40 -23.70
N THR A 50 10.65 -25.11 -24.47
CA THR A 50 12.02 -24.65 -24.81
C THR A 50 12.03 -23.36 -25.62
N ASN A 51 10.99 -23.10 -26.41
CA ASN A 51 10.81 -21.85 -27.14
C ASN A 51 10.58 -20.65 -26.20
N TRP A 52 9.97 -20.85 -25.03
CA TRP A 52 9.80 -19.79 -24.02
C TRP A 52 11.13 -19.49 -23.32
N LEU A 53 11.85 -20.53 -22.89
CA LEU A 53 13.19 -20.36 -22.29
C LEU A 53 14.13 -19.60 -23.23
N SER A 54 14.05 -19.88 -24.53
CA SER A 54 14.86 -19.20 -25.55
C SER A 54 14.47 -17.73 -25.70
N SER A 55 13.19 -17.37 -25.65
CA SER A 55 12.74 -15.98 -25.79
C SER A 55 13.06 -15.13 -24.57
N TRP A 56 13.02 -15.70 -23.36
CA TRP A 56 13.30 -14.99 -22.11
C TRP A 56 14.75 -14.54 -21.96
N LYS A 57 15.70 -15.25 -22.58
CA LYS A 57 17.14 -14.88 -22.55
C LYS A 57 17.44 -13.52 -23.20
N SER A 58 16.61 -13.13 -24.16
CA SER A 58 16.72 -11.85 -24.86
C SER A 58 15.63 -10.86 -24.46
N ALA A 59 14.91 -11.13 -23.37
CA ALA A 59 13.85 -10.25 -22.91
C ALA A 59 14.46 -8.94 -22.38
N PHE A 60 14.13 -7.84 -23.05
CA PHE A 60 14.46 -6.49 -22.65
C PHE A 60 13.27 -5.59 -22.95
N HIS A 61 13.02 -4.62 -22.07
CA HIS A 61 11.97 -3.62 -22.26
C HIS A 61 12.55 -2.24 -21.96
N GLU A 62 12.33 -1.28 -22.87
CA GLU A 62 12.92 0.06 -22.77
C GLU A 62 12.40 0.87 -21.58
N ASP A 63 11.17 0.58 -21.13
CA ASP A 63 10.58 1.21 -19.95
C ASP A 63 11.22 0.77 -18.61
N PHE A 64 12.07 -0.26 -18.60
CA PHE A 64 12.75 -0.67 -17.37
C PHE A 64 14.02 0.14 -17.15
N HIS A 65 14.03 0.88 -16.05
CA HIS A 65 15.17 1.68 -15.62
C HIS A 65 15.43 1.51 -14.12
N LEU A 66 16.64 1.89 -13.68
CA LEU A 66 16.92 2.00 -12.26
C LEU A 66 16.06 3.11 -11.62
N PRO A 67 15.67 2.96 -10.35
CA PRO A 67 14.87 3.97 -9.68
C PRO A 67 15.62 5.31 -9.59
N HIS A 68 14.86 6.41 -9.64
CA HIS A 68 15.40 7.74 -9.38
C HIS A 68 15.86 7.90 -7.91
N PRO A 69 16.74 8.87 -7.62
CA PRO A 69 17.13 9.16 -6.24
C PRO A 69 15.92 9.42 -5.33
N ASN A 70 15.90 8.75 -4.18
CA ASN A 70 14.78 8.84 -3.24
C ASN A 70 14.77 10.20 -2.50
N ILE A 71 13.78 11.04 -2.83
CA ILE A 71 13.61 12.39 -2.26
C ILE A 71 13.15 12.40 -0.79
N PHE A 72 12.65 11.26 -0.28
CA PHE A 72 12.12 11.12 1.07
C PHE A 72 13.18 10.71 2.09
N LEU A 73 14.43 10.48 1.68
CA LEU A 73 15.52 10.21 2.62
C LEU A 73 15.71 11.42 3.56
N PRO A 74 15.58 11.22 4.89
CA PRO A 74 15.73 12.30 5.85
C PRO A 74 17.20 12.67 6.03
N THR A 75 17.50 13.96 5.97
CA THR A 75 18.83 14.52 6.29
C THR A 75 18.84 15.37 7.55
N ASP A 76 17.68 15.82 8.02
CA ASP A 76 17.52 16.56 9.27
C ASP A 76 16.86 15.67 10.34
N PHE A 77 17.57 15.54 11.46
CA PHE A 77 17.16 14.78 12.64
C PHE A 77 17.16 15.65 13.89
N SER A 78 17.19 16.98 13.72
CA SER A 78 17.12 17.92 14.82
C SER A 78 15.82 17.75 15.61
N LEU A 79 15.90 18.00 16.92
CA LEU A 79 14.75 17.96 17.81
C LEU A 79 14.34 19.37 18.16
N LEU A 80 13.04 19.65 18.09
CA LEU A 80 12.51 20.91 18.57
C LEU A 80 12.77 21.04 20.08
N PRO A 81 13.16 22.23 20.57
CA PRO A 81 13.31 22.47 22.00
C PRO A 81 11.98 22.22 22.71
N LEU A 82 12.05 21.69 23.93
CA LEU A 82 10.86 21.57 24.76
C LEU A 82 10.45 22.95 25.28
N PRO A 83 9.15 23.20 25.52
CA PRO A 83 8.70 24.45 26.14
C PRO A 83 9.31 24.61 27.53
N GLU A 84 9.56 25.85 27.96
CA GLU A 84 10.04 26.14 29.32
C GLU A 84 9.02 25.74 30.39
N ALA A 85 7.73 25.81 30.06
CA ALA A 85 6.65 25.26 30.86
C ALA A 85 6.55 23.74 30.70
N GLN A 86 6.10 23.04 31.75
CA GLN A 86 5.86 21.59 31.67
C GLN A 86 4.93 21.27 30.49
N SER A 87 5.39 20.39 29.59
CA SER A 87 4.58 19.94 28.47
C SER A 87 3.29 19.28 28.99
N PRO A 88 2.13 19.59 28.40
CA PRO A 88 0.86 19.05 28.86
C PRO A 88 0.86 17.51 28.75
N PRO A 89 0.25 16.80 29.73
CA PRO A 89 0.22 15.34 29.73
C PRO A 89 -0.61 14.75 28.59
N HIS A 90 -1.53 15.54 28.01
CA HIS A 90 -2.45 15.16 26.94
C HIS A 90 -2.37 16.14 25.77
N PRO A 91 -2.84 15.76 24.57
CA PRO A 91 -2.97 16.69 23.45
C PRO A 91 -3.81 17.92 23.81
N VAL A 92 -3.40 19.08 23.32
CA VAL A 92 -4.10 20.35 23.50
C VAL A 92 -4.71 20.76 22.16
N CYS A 93 -5.94 21.25 22.19
CA CYS A 93 -6.60 21.80 21.01
C CYS A 93 -5.94 23.15 20.67
N ALA A 94 -5.24 23.17 19.53
CA ALA A 94 -4.54 24.35 19.02
C ALA A 94 -5.42 25.19 18.10
N VAL A 95 -6.30 24.54 17.34
CA VAL A 95 -7.28 25.19 16.45
C VAL A 95 -8.61 24.47 16.58
N SER A 96 -9.69 25.22 16.71
CA SER A 96 -11.05 24.71 16.69
C SER A 96 -11.95 25.75 16.05
N ASP A 97 -12.48 25.44 14.87
CA ASP A 97 -13.46 26.27 14.16
C ASP A 97 -14.55 25.39 13.51
N ASN A 98 -15.43 26.02 12.70
CA ASN A 98 -16.53 25.32 12.05
C ASN A 98 -16.09 24.35 10.93
N THR A 99 -14.82 24.38 10.54
CA THR A 99 -14.26 23.59 9.43
C THR A 99 -13.29 22.51 9.90
N MET A 100 -12.51 22.75 10.96
CA MET A 100 -11.52 21.81 11.45
C MET A 100 -11.24 21.94 12.94
N GLU A 101 -10.68 20.86 13.49
CA GLU A 101 -10.15 20.79 14.85
C GLU A 101 -8.76 20.17 14.81
N ILE A 102 -7.77 20.82 15.42
CA ILE A 102 -6.37 20.39 15.42
C ILE A 102 -5.91 20.23 16.87
N TRP A 103 -5.52 18.99 17.21
CA TRP A 103 -4.96 18.63 18.50
C TRP A 103 -3.47 18.34 18.36
N VAL A 104 -2.64 18.98 19.20
CA VAL A 104 -1.18 18.86 19.14
C VAL A 104 -0.63 18.43 20.50
N LYS A 105 0.37 17.55 20.47
CA LYS A 105 1.21 17.23 21.61
C LYS A 105 2.64 17.05 21.13
N GLN A 106 3.58 17.84 21.66
CA GLN A 106 5.00 17.61 21.45
C GLN A 106 5.46 16.40 22.26
N ASP A 107 6.27 15.54 21.66
CA ASP A 107 6.87 14.42 22.38
C ASP A 107 7.98 14.89 23.32
N SER A 108 7.67 14.88 24.62
CA SER A 108 8.63 15.16 25.69
C SER A 108 9.30 13.91 26.26
N LYS A 109 8.84 12.71 25.88
CA LYS A 109 9.25 11.43 26.49
C LYS A 109 10.28 10.67 25.66
N PHE A 110 9.99 10.41 24.39
CA PHE A 110 10.85 9.56 23.55
C PHE A 110 11.93 10.38 22.85
N ARG A 111 11.66 11.66 22.58
CA ARG A 111 12.62 12.63 22.01
C ARG A 111 13.24 12.10 20.72
N LEU A 112 12.41 11.54 19.85
CA LEU A 112 12.81 11.06 18.54
C LEU A 112 12.48 12.11 17.47
N PRO A 113 13.21 12.15 16.34
CA PRO A 113 12.93 13.07 15.23
C PRO A 113 11.72 12.59 14.39
N HIS A 114 10.68 12.13 15.07
CA HIS A 114 9.50 11.51 14.49
C HIS A 114 8.27 12.37 14.73
N MET A 115 7.32 12.27 13.80
CA MET A 115 6.03 12.91 13.91
C MET A 115 4.94 11.89 13.55
N HIS A 116 3.80 12.02 14.22
CA HIS A 116 2.60 11.23 13.95
C HIS A 116 1.46 12.18 13.64
N CYS A 117 0.91 12.09 12.44
CA CYS A 117 -0.24 12.87 12.01
C CYS A 117 -1.41 11.93 11.76
N CYS A 118 -2.58 12.27 12.29
CA CYS A 118 -3.83 11.54 12.05
C CYS A 118 -4.90 12.55 11.63
N PHE A 119 -5.40 12.38 10.40
CA PHE A 119 -6.45 13.19 9.83
C PHE A 119 -7.72 12.36 9.73
N GLN A 120 -8.82 12.89 10.26
CA GLN A 120 -10.16 12.34 10.07
C GLN A 120 -10.94 13.29 9.18
N LEU A 121 -11.14 12.92 7.92
CA LEU A 121 -12.00 13.65 7.00
C LEU A 121 -13.43 13.19 7.24
N VAL A 122 -14.24 14.09 7.79
CA VAL A 122 -15.62 13.78 8.18
C VAL A 122 -16.59 14.13 7.06
N SER A 123 -17.44 13.18 6.67
CA SER A 123 -18.51 13.41 5.70
C SER A 123 -19.78 12.62 6.08
N PRO A 124 -20.96 13.26 6.10
CA PRO A 124 -22.21 12.56 6.37
C PRO A 124 -22.58 11.57 5.27
N ALA A 125 -22.00 11.70 4.07
CA ALA A 125 -22.24 10.80 2.96
C ALA A 125 -21.54 9.44 3.12
N ALA A 126 -20.58 9.31 4.04
CA ALA A 126 -19.70 8.12 4.15
C ALA A 126 -20.46 6.81 4.38
N ILE A 127 -21.56 6.85 5.13
CA ILE A 127 -22.38 5.69 5.50
C ILE A 127 -23.88 5.95 5.35
N ALA A 128 -24.27 6.90 4.49
CA ALA A 128 -25.67 7.25 4.29
C ALA A 128 -26.50 6.07 3.74
N SER A 129 -25.85 5.14 3.05
CA SER A 129 -26.45 3.92 2.50
C SER A 129 -25.37 2.84 2.24
N PRO A 130 -25.75 1.57 2.06
CA PRO A 130 -24.80 0.53 1.64
C PRO A 130 -24.07 0.89 0.34
N GLN A 131 -24.75 1.53 -0.61
CA GLN A 131 -24.16 1.97 -1.87
C GLN A 131 -23.06 3.00 -1.65
N THR A 132 -23.29 4.00 -0.79
CA THR A 132 -22.28 5.03 -0.49
C THR A 132 -21.10 4.48 0.29
N ALA A 133 -21.31 3.51 1.18
CA ALA A 133 -20.22 2.80 1.85
C ALA A 133 -19.33 2.03 0.85
N VAL A 134 -19.94 1.29 -0.09
CA VAL A 134 -19.20 0.59 -1.15
C VAL A 134 -18.44 1.57 -2.05
N MET A 135 -19.04 2.72 -2.38
CA MET A 135 -18.37 3.77 -3.16
C MET A 135 -17.18 4.37 -2.41
N LEU A 136 -17.28 4.55 -1.08
CA LEU A 136 -16.19 5.03 -0.26
C LEU A 136 -15.03 4.02 -0.21
N ASP A 137 -15.33 2.74 -0.03
CA ASP A 137 -14.33 1.66 -0.09
C ASP A 137 -13.62 1.64 -1.45
N LEU A 138 -14.37 1.75 -2.55
CA LEU A 138 -13.81 1.84 -3.90
C LEU A 138 -12.91 3.07 -4.06
N PHE A 139 -13.38 4.24 -3.63
CA PHE A 139 -12.63 5.49 -3.71
C PHE A 139 -11.30 5.40 -2.97
N VAL A 140 -11.31 4.89 -1.73
CA VAL A 140 -10.08 4.71 -0.96
C VAL A 140 -9.16 3.67 -1.61
N GLY A 141 -9.70 2.57 -2.13
CA GLY A 141 -8.93 1.56 -2.87
C GLY A 141 -8.23 2.14 -4.11
N LEU A 142 -8.96 2.94 -4.89
CA LEU A 142 -8.42 3.65 -6.06
C LEU A 142 -7.35 4.67 -5.68
N LEU A 143 -7.60 5.47 -4.64
CA LEU A 143 -6.65 6.47 -4.16
C LEU A 143 -5.34 5.81 -3.70
N ARG A 144 -5.44 4.69 -2.96
CA ARG A 144 -4.25 3.91 -2.59
C ARG A 144 -3.51 3.43 -3.83
N GLN A 145 -4.21 2.89 -4.83
CA GLN A 145 -3.59 2.40 -6.06
C GLN A 145 -2.82 3.51 -6.81
N GLN A 146 -3.37 4.73 -6.87
CA GLN A 146 -2.70 5.88 -7.47
C GLN A 146 -1.46 6.33 -6.68
N LEU A 147 -1.48 6.14 -5.35
CA LEU A 147 -0.39 6.56 -4.46
C LEU A 147 0.75 5.54 -4.37
N VAL A 148 0.56 4.28 -4.80
CA VAL A 148 1.55 3.20 -4.58
C VAL A 148 2.94 3.61 -5.07
N GLU A 149 3.05 4.11 -6.29
CA GLU A 149 4.35 4.43 -6.90
C GLU A 149 5.05 5.59 -6.18
N ASP A 150 4.33 6.66 -5.88
CA ASP A 150 4.89 7.86 -5.25
C ASP A 150 5.24 7.65 -3.78
N VAL A 151 4.46 6.83 -3.07
CA VAL A 151 4.64 6.60 -1.64
C VAL A 151 5.65 5.48 -1.37
N TYR A 152 5.93 4.59 -2.33
CA TYR A 152 6.92 3.52 -2.16
C TYR A 152 8.29 4.05 -1.72
N ALA A 153 8.76 5.13 -2.36
CA ALA A 153 10.01 5.77 -1.98
C ALA A 153 9.98 6.32 -0.53
N ALA A 154 8.82 6.83 -0.10
CA ALA A 154 8.62 7.28 1.28
C ALA A 154 8.67 6.11 2.28
N GLU A 155 8.04 4.98 1.97
CA GLU A 155 8.07 3.76 2.81
C GLU A 155 9.49 3.23 2.99
N VAL A 156 10.27 3.15 1.91
CA VAL A 156 11.69 2.76 1.96
C VAL A 156 12.51 3.73 2.82
N ALA A 157 12.14 5.01 2.86
CA ALA A 157 12.78 6.03 3.70
C ALA A 157 12.29 6.07 5.16
N GLY A 158 11.43 5.13 5.57
CA GLY A 158 10.91 5.05 6.94
C GLY A 158 9.71 5.96 7.23
N LEU A 159 8.96 6.36 6.20
CA LEU A 159 7.67 7.05 6.34
C LEU A 159 6.53 6.07 6.05
N SER A 160 5.57 5.96 6.95
CA SER A 160 4.40 5.09 6.75
C SER A 160 3.15 5.92 6.48
N LEU A 161 2.34 5.40 5.55
CA LEU A 161 1.01 5.91 5.20
C LEU A 161 -0.06 4.83 5.42
N GLU A 162 -1.13 5.19 6.12
CA GLU A 162 -2.37 4.41 6.17
C GLU A 162 -3.56 5.28 5.79
N ILE A 163 -4.28 4.96 4.72
CA ILE A 163 -5.51 5.65 4.32
C ILE A 163 -6.65 4.66 4.39
N ASN A 164 -7.60 4.76 5.33
CA ASN A 164 -8.69 3.80 5.49
C ASN A 164 -10.07 4.45 5.41
N PRO A 165 -11.08 3.75 4.84
CA PRO A 165 -12.46 4.16 5.04
C PRO A 165 -12.84 3.99 6.52
N SER A 166 -13.77 4.81 6.98
CA SER A 166 -14.29 4.79 8.35
C SER A 166 -15.78 5.14 8.33
N ASN A 167 -16.48 4.83 9.41
CA ASN A 167 -17.89 5.17 9.56
C ASN A 167 -18.20 6.68 9.49
N LYS A 168 -17.19 7.54 9.68
CA LYS A 168 -17.33 9.00 9.59
C LYS A 168 -16.78 9.59 8.29
N GLY A 169 -16.16 8.80 7.42
CA GLY A 169 -15.45 9.29 6.22
C GLY A 169 -14.10 8.61 6.07
N ILE A 170 -13.02 9.36 5.92
CA ILE A 170 -11.68 8.81 5.62
C ILE A 170 -10.72 9.10 6.78
N VAL A 171 -9.97 8.09 7.19
CA VAL A 171 -8.87 8.21 8.14
C VAL A 171 -7.56 8.17 7.37
N ILE A 172 -6.70 9.18 7.54
CA ILE A 172 -5.34 9.20 7.00
C ILE A 172 -4.38 9.28 8.17
N LYS A 173 -3.49 8.31 8.32
CA LYS A 173 -2.41 8.32 9.30
C LYS A 173 -1.09 8.35 8.57
N VAL A 174 -0.21 9.27 8.98
CA VAL A 174 1.15 9.37 8.45
C VAL A 174 2.10 9.46 9.63
N HIS A 175 3.16 8.65 9.61
CA HIS A 175 4.16 8.69 10.66
C HIS A 175 5.56 8.33 10.17
N GLY A 176 6.57 8.78 10.90
CA GLY A 176 7.98 8.55 10.56
C GLY A 176 8.81 9.80 10.82
N PHE A 177 9.94 9.96 10.10
CA PHE A 177 10.84 11.10 10.27
C PHE A 177 10.19 12.43 9.90
N HIS A 178 10.24 13.39 10.82
CA HIS A 178 9.51 14.66 10.70
C HIS A 178 9.93 15.51 9.48
N HIS A 179 11.20 15.46 9.07
CA HIS A 179 11.75 16.30 8.00
C HIS A 179 11.04 16.13 6.65
N LYS A 180 10.72 14.89 6.25
CA LYS A 180 10.16 14.57 4.92
C LYS A 180 8.66 14.25 4.95
N LEU A 181 8.06 14.22 6.14
CA LEU A 181 6.63 13.97 6.33
C LEU A 181 5.72 15.06 5.69
N PRO A 182 6.04 16.37 5.75
CA PRO A 182 5.25 17.39 5.05
C PRO A 182 5.17 17.18 3.54
N ILE A 183 6.28 16.79 2.90
CA ILE A 183 6.32 16.50 1.46
C ILE A 183 5.38 15.33 1.14
N LEU A 184 5.40 14.27 1.95
CA LEU A 184 4.50 13.13 1.78
C LEU A 184 3.02 13.55 1.91
N LEU A 185 2.69 14.40 2.89
CA LEU A 185 1.33 14.92 3.05
C LEU A 185 0.89 15.74 1.84
N GLU A 186 1.75 16.60 1.31
CA GLU A 186 1.47 17.36 0.10
C GLU A 186 1.20 16.44 -1.10
N THR A 187 2.00 15.40 -1.29
CA THR A 187 1.78 14.37 -2.33
C THR A 187 0.40 13.71 -2.17
N ILE A 188 0.04 13.29 -0.96
CA ILE A 188 -1.26 12.65 -0.68
C ILE A 188 -2.42 13.58 -1.01
N PHE A 189 -2.40 14.82 -0.49
CA PHE A 189 -3.49 15.78 -0.73
C PHE A 189 -3.53 16.26 -2.18
N HIS A 190 -2.40 16.32 -2.87
CA HIS A 190 -2.36 16.58 -4.31
C HIS A 190 -3.12 15.52 -5.09
N HIS A 191 -2.85 14.22 -4.84
CA HIS A 191 -3.59 13.12 -5.47
C HIS A 191 -5.07 13.15 -5.12
N MET A 192 -5.44 13.44 -3.88
CA MET A 192 -6.84 13.54 -3.49
C MET A 192 -7.59 14.64 -4.25
N THR A 193 -6.97 15.81 -4.41
CA THR A 193 -7.58 16.97 -5.10
C THR A 193 -7.58 16.81 -6.63
N HIS A 194 -6.64 16.05 -7.18
CA HIS A 194 -6.50 15.78 -8.62
C HIS A 194 -6.92 14.38 -9.04
N PHE A 195 -7.61 13.64 -8.16
CA PHE A 195 -7.94 12.22 -8.30
C PHE A 195 -8.50 11.84 -9.69
N ARG A 196 -9.36 12.70 -10.26
CA ARG A 196 -9.99 12.47 -11.58
C ARG A 196 -9.01 12.46 -12.75
N LYS A 197 -7.84 13.10 -12.65
CA LYS A 197 -6.87 13.20 -13.76
C LYS A 197 -6.13 11.89 -14.02
N ASN A 198 -5.93 11.09 -12.98
CA ASN A 198 -5.13 9.86 -13.01
C ASN A 198 -6.01 8.60 -12.96
N PHE A 199 -7.26 8.72 -13.41
CA PHE A 199 -8.28 7.68 -13.32
C PHE A 199 -8.55 7.07 -14.69
N THR A 200 -8.45 5.75 -14.81
CA THR A 200 -8.84 5.00 -16.01
C THR A 200 -9.96 4.01 -15.69
N GLU A 201 -10.76 3.68 -16.71
CA GLU A 201 -11.87 2.72 -16.57
C GLU A 201 -11.37 1.31 -16.25
N ASP A 202 -10.23 0.90 -16.83
CA ASP A 202 -9.60 -0.39 -16.55
C ASP A 202 -9.17 -0.53 -15.08
N MET A 203 -8.62 0.53 -14.47
CA MET A 203 -8.27 0.55 -13.05
C MET A 203 -9.51 0.39 -12.18
N PHE A 204 -10.60 1.08 -12.53
CA PHE A 204 -11.87 0.96 -11.83
C PHE A 204 -12.42 -0.47 -11.88
N ASP A 205 -12.46 -1.07 -13.07
CA ASP A 205 -13.00 -2.42 -13.25
C ASP A 205 -12.13 -3.49 -12.57
N ALA A 206 -10.81 -3.34 -12.59
CA ALA A 206 -9.90 -4.21 -11.85
C ALA A 206 -10.15 -4.13 -10.32
N LEU A 207 -10.23 -2.93 -9.77
CA LEU A 207 -10.44 -2.74 -8.33
C LEU A 207 -11.85 -3.12 -7.88
N LYS A 208 -12.86 -2.87 -8.70
CA LYS A 208 -14.24 -3.33 -8.47
C LYS A 208 -14.31 -4.85 -8.36
N ARG A 209 -13.69 -5.57 -9.31
CA ARG A 209 -13.60 -7.05 -9.26
C ARG A 209 -12.88 -7.52 -8.00
N ARG A 210 -11.75 -6.89 -7.65
CA ARG A 210 -11.02 -7.20 -6.42
C ARG A 210 -11.88 -7.01 -5.18
N GLN A 211 -12.61 -5.90 -5.08
CA GLN A 211 -13.49 -5.61 -3.93
C GLN A 211 -14.63 -6.62 -3.81
N GLN A 212 -15.27 -6.99 -4.93
CA GLN A 212 -16.27 -8.05 -4.96
C GLN A 212 -15.70 -9.38 -4.44
N GLN A 213 -14.49 -9.75 -4.88
CA GLN A 213 -13.81 -10.95 -4.39
C GLN A 213 -13.48 -10.87 -2.90
N CYS A 214 -13.05 -9.72 -2.40
CA CYS A 214 -12.78 -9.50 -0.98
C CYS A 214 -14.05 -9.68 -0.13
N TYR A 215 -15.18 -9.11 -0.56
CA TYR A 215 -16.46 -9.29 0.12
C TYR A 215 -16.94 -10.75 0.08
N TYR A 216 -16.78 -11.44 -1.05
CA TYR A 216 -17.09 -12.87 -1.11
C TYR A 216 -16.22 -13.68 -0.15
N ASN A 217 -14.92 -13.42 -0.13
CA ASN A 217 -13.96 -14.12 0.72
C ASN A 217 -14.17 -13.87 2.21
N SER A 218 -14.70 -12.70 2.61
CA SER A 218 -14.99 -12.45 4.03
C SER A 218 -16.04 -13.42 4.59
N PHE A 219 -16.98 -13.90 3.77
CA PHE A 219 -17.97 -14.90 4.18
C PHE A 219 -17.41 -16.32 4.29
N LEU A 220 -16.22 -16.58 3.75
CA LEU A 220 -15.57 -17.88 3.81
C LEU A 220 -14.74 -18.08 5.08
N GLN A 221 -14.57 -17.03 5.91
CA GLN A 221 -13.76 -17.06 7.12
C GLN A 221 -14.69 -17.19 8.34
N PRO A 222 -14.83 -18.38 8.96
CA PRO A 222 -15.78 -18.61 10.05
C PRO A 222 -15.55 -17.69 11.26
N GLU A 223 -14.28 -17.36 11.53
CA GLU A 223 -13.87 -16.46 12.62
C GLU A 223 -14.40 -15.02 12.47
N LYS A 224 -14.77 -14.60 11.26
CA LYS A 224 -15.32 -13.27 10.98
C LYS A 224 -16.85 -13.22 11.01
N LEU A 225 -17.50 -14.37 11.20
CA LEU A 225 -18.96 -14.51 11.23
C LEU A 225 -19.52 -14.65 12.66
N ALA A 226 -18.65 -14.82 13.65
CA ALA A 226 -18.98 -14.87 15.08
C ALA A 226 -18.95 -13.47 15.70
#